data_AF-A0A9X0L3T5-F1
#
_entry.id   AF-A0A9X0L3T5-F1
#
_cell.length_a   1.000
_cell.length_b   1.000
_cell.length_c   1.000
_cell.angle_alpha   90.00
_cell.angle_beta   90.00
_cell.angle_gamma   90.00
#
_symmetry.space_group_name_H-M   'P 1'
#
loop_
_entity.id
_entity.type
_entity.pdbx_description
1 polymer ?
#
loop_
_entity_poly.entity_id
_entity_poly.type
_entity_poly.pdbx_seq_one_letter_code
_entity_poly.pdbx_strand_id
1 'polypeptide(L)'
;MKKMLVAVLPILFVMLIGLAPQASYAQCTLCKNNVEAARTEKDGYDISGLNKGILYMMAAPYVMGGIVGFFWYRNVRRKRRQAI
;
A
#
# COMPACT_ATOMS: atom_id res chain seq x y z
N MET A 1 38.16 5.33 -4.09
CA MET A 1 36.86 5.94 -3.68
C MET A 1 36.20 6.72 -4.83
N LYS A 2 36.88 7.69 -5.46
CA LYS A 2 36.30 8.51 -6.55
C LYS A 2 35.76 7.70 -7.74
N LYS A 3 36.44 6.63 -8.15
CA LYS A 3 36.02 5.74 -9.26
C LYS A 3 34.75 4.93 -8.94
N MET A 4 34.57 4.51 -7.68
CA MET A 4 33.32 3.86 -7.25
C MET A 4 32.19 4.87 -7.14
N LEU A 5 32.47 6.09 -6.65
CA LEU A 5 31.47 7.15 -6.58
C LEU A 5 30.94 7.52 -7.98
N VAL A 6 31.82 7.63 -8.98
CA VAL A 6 31.44 7.93 -10.38
C VAL A 6 30.61 6.82 -11.02
N ALA A 7 30.79 5.56 -10.62
CA ALA A 7 30.00 4.43 -11.13
C ALA A 7 28.66 4.26 -10.40
N VAL A 8 28.62 4.50 -9.09
CA VAL A 8 27.42 4.28 -8.25
C VAL A 8 26.44 5.45 -8.32
N LEU A 9 26.94 6.68 -8.43
CA LEU A 9 26.11 7.89 -8.48
C LEU A 9 25.09 7.91 -9.64
N PRO A 10 25.44 7.58 -10.90
CA PRO A 10 24.45 7.54 -11.99
C PRO A 10 23.43 6.41 -11.81
N ILE A 11 23.85 5.26 -11.27
CA ILE A 11 22.95 4.12 -11.01
C ILE A 11 21.92 4.50 -9.95
N LEU A 12 22.37 5.12 -8.85
CA LEU A 12 21.50 5.60 -7.79
C LEU A 12 20.53 6.68 -8.30
N PHE A 13 21.01 7.58 -9.16
CA PHE A 13 20.21 8.65 -9.75
C PHE A 13 19.11 8.11 -10.67
N VAL A 14 19.41 7.12 -11.52
CA VAL A 14 18.43 6.42 -12.35
C VAL A 14 17.40 5.68 -11.49
N MET A 15 17.85 5.02 -10.42
CA MET A 15 16.95 4.34 -9.47
C MET A 15 16.00 5.32 -8.78
N LEU A 16 16.49 6.49 -8.36
CA LEU A 16 15.70 7.56 -7.75
C LEU A 16 14.65 8.14 -8.71
N ILE A 17 14.98 8.31 -9.99
CA ILE A 17 14.03 8.75 -11.02
C ILE A 17 12.95 7.69 -11.25
N GLY A 18 13.30 6.40 -11.19
CA GLY A 18 12.35 5.29 -11.31
C GLY A 18 11.32 5.21 -10.18
N LEU A 19 11.59 5.83 -9.04
CA LEU A 19 10.66 5.95 -7.90
C LEU A 19 9.77 7.21 -7.99
N ALA A 20 9.94 8.04 -9.02
CA ALA A 20 9.10 9.22 -9.18
C ALA A 20 7.63 8.81 -9.39
N PRO A 21 6.67 9.44 -8.68
CA PRO A 21 5.27 9.16 -8.86
C PRO A 21 4.88 9.51 -10.30
N GLN A 22 4.57 8.48 -11.09
CA GLN A 22 4.10 8.66 -12.46
C GLN A 22 2.69 9.25 -12.39
N ALA A 23 2.35 10.14 -13.32
CA ALA A 23 0.99 10.63 -13.46
C ALA A 23 0.07 9.42 -13.67
N SER A 24 -0.68 9.07 -12.63
CA SER A 24 -1.60 7.94 -12.66
C SER A 24 -2.78 8.32 -13.55
N TYR A 25 -2.72 7.97 -14.83
CA TYR A 25 -3.94 7.73 -15.59
C TYR A 25 -4.69 6.64 -14.84
N ALA A 26 -5.92 6.92 -14.40
CA ALA A 26 -6.69 6.09 -13.48
C ALA A 26 -6.47 4.59 -13.76
N GLN A 27 -5.63 3.94 -12.95
CA GLN A 27 -5.49 2.50 -12.94
C GLN A 27 -6.74 1.93 -12.28
N CYS A 28 -7.85 1.88 -13.03
CA CYS A 28 -9.11 1.34 -12.56
C CYS A 28 -9.89 0.69 -13.71
N THR A 29 -9.23 -0.09 -14.58
CA THR A 29 -9.96 -1.08 -15.40
C THR A 29 -10.70 -2.07 -14.50
N LEU A 30 -10.20 -2.37 -13.29
CA LEU A 30 -10.88 -3.26 -12.35
C LEU A 30 -12.14 -2.64 -11.72
N CYS A 31 -12.05 -1.43 -11.14
CA CYS A 31 -13.21 -0.80 -10.51
C CYS A 31 -14.27 -0.39 -11.55
N LYS A 32 -13.85 0.12 -12.73
CA LYS A 32 -14.79 0.49 -13.80
C LYS A 32 -15.47 -0.74 -14.40
N ASN A 33 -14.74 -1.80 -14.74
CA ASN A 33 -15.34 -3.00 -15.31
C ASN A 33 -16.27 -3.69 -14.32
N ASN A 34 -15.93 -3.72 -13.03
CA ASN A 34 -16.80 -4.31 -12.01
C ASN A 34 -18.09 -3.49 -11.84
N VAL A 35 -18.01 -2.16 -11.93
CA VAL A 35 -19.19 -1.28 -11.89
C VAL A 35 -20.05 -1.42 -13.14
N GLU A 36 -19.44 -1.45 -14.33
CA GLU A 36 -20.16 -1.61 -15.59
C GLU A 36 -20.81 -2.99 -15.68
N ALA A 37 -20.13 -4.06 -15.26
CA ALA A 37 -20.69 -5.42 -15.20
C ALA A 37 -21.87 -5.52 -14.20
N ALA A 38 -21.74 -4.89 -13.03
CA ALA A 38 -22.78 -4.85 -12.01
C ALA A 38 -23.99 -3.97 -12.41
N ARG A 39 -23.81 -3.03 -13.35
CA ARG A 39 -24.89 -2.22 -13.94
C ARG A 39 -25.68 -2.97 -15.02
N THR A 40 -25.03 -3.89 -15.75
CA THR A 40 -25.66 -4.70 -16.81
C THR A 40 -26.33 -5.96 -16.29
N GLU A 41 -25.99 -6.42 -15.09
CA GLU A 41 -26.77 -7.46 -14.40
C GLU A 41 -28.15 -6.92 -13.98
N LYS A 42 -29.21 -7.67 -14.32
CA LYS A 42 -30.61 -7.28 -14.09
C LYS A 42 -31.00 -7.18 -12.62
N ASP A 43 -30.14 -7.63 -11.70
CA ASP A 43 -30.45 -7.73 -10.27
C ASP A 43 -30.06 -6.51 -9.44
N GLY A 44 -29.75 -5.37 -10.08
CA GLY A 44 -29.71 -4.07 -9.39
C GLY A 44 -28.63 -3.99 -8.32
N TYR A 45 -27.39 -4.35 -8.67
CA TYR A 45 -26.26 -4.27 -7.75
C TYR A 45 -26.04 -2.82 -7.28
N ASP A 46 -25.99 -2.60 -5.96
CA ASP A 46 -25.82 -1.28 -5.36
C ASP A 46 -24.37 -0.81 -5.43
N ILE A 47 -24.09 0.07 -6.40
CA ILE A 47 -22.78 0.66 -6.66
C ILE A 47 -22.44 1.79 -5.68
N SER A 48 -23.40 2.30 -4.90
CA SER A 48 -23.21 3.49 -4.05
C SER A 48 -22.14 3.30 -2.95
N GLY A 49 -21.87 2.05 -2.57
CA GLY A 49 -20.92 1.68 -1.51
C GLY A 49 -19.45 1.50 -1.95
N LEU A 50 -19.12 1.60 -3.23
CA LEU A 50 -17.80 1.22 -3.74
C LEU A 50 -16.63 2.00 -3.11
N ASN A 51 -16.78 3.32 -2.99
CA ASN A 51 -15.74 4.17 -2.37
C ASN A 51 -15.50 3.81 -0.90
N LYS A 52 -16.53 3.38 -0.18
CA LYS A 52 -16.37 2.87 1.18
C LYS A 52 -15.60 1.55 1.16
N GLY A 53 -15.92 0.64 0.25
CA GLY A 53 -15.20 -0.62 0.06
C GLY A 53 -13.69 -0.44 -0.20
N ILE A 54 -13.32 0.51 -1.05
CA ILE A 54 -11.91 0.85 -1.33
C ILE A 54 -11.21 1.33 -0.05
N LEU A 55 -11.85 2.23 0.70
CA LEU A 55 -11.31 2.70 1.98
C LEU A 55 -11.12 1.56 2.99
N TYR A 56 -12.05 0.61 3.08
CA TYR A 56 -11.92 -0.56 3.95
C TYR A 56 -10.73 -1.44 3.55
N MET A 57 -10.57 -1.74 2.25
CA MET A 57 -9.45 -2.55 1.76
C MET A 57 -8.10 -1.86 1.95
N MET A 58 -8.04 -0.53 1.80
CA MET A 58 -6.84 0.25 2.08
C MET A 58 -6.54 0.32 3.57
N ALA A 59 -7.54 0.40 4.45
CA ALA A 59 -7.36 0.46 5.90
C ALA A 59 -6.87 -0.87 6.50
N ALA A 60 -7.31 -2.01 5.94
CA ALA A 60 -6.99 -3.35 6.43
C ALA A 60 -5.48 -3.61 6.68
N PRO A 61 -4.56 -3.36 5.73
CA PRO A 61 -3.12 -3.60 5.96
C PRO A 61 -2.54 -2.73 7.07
N TYR A 62 -2.99 -1.48 7.23
CA TYR A 62 -2.52 -0.59 8.30
C TYR A 62 -3.01 -1.05 9.67
N VAL A 63 -4.28 -1.47 9.76
CA VAL A 63 -4.83 -2.03 11.00
C VAL A 63 -4.12 -3.31 11.39
N MET A 64 -3.94 -4.25 10.45
CA MET A 64 -3.19 -5.49 10.69
C MET A 64 -1.75 -5.20 11.13
N GLY A 65 -1.04 -4.31 10.44
CA GLY A 65 0.33 -3.92 10.80
C GLY A 65 0.40 -3.30 12.19
N GLY A 66 -0.55 -2.42 12.54
CA GLY A 66 -0.65 -1.79 13.85
C GLY A 66 -0.86 -2.79 14.98
N ILE A 67 -1.73 -3.80 14.78
CA ILE A 67 -1.98 -4.87 15.75
C ILE A 67 -0.70 -5.67 16.00
N VAL A 68 -0.05 -6.14 14.93
CA VAL A 68 1.19 -6.93 15.04
C VAL A 68 2.29 -6.11 15.72
N GLY A 69 2.47 -4.85 15.32
CA GLY A 69 3.44 -3.94 15.91
C GLY A 69 3.19 -3.69 17.40
N PHE A 70 1.93 -3.52 17.81
CA PHE A 70 1.56 -3.34 19.21
C PHE A 70 1.90 -4.56 20.07
N PHE A 71 1.53 -5.77 19.62
CA PHE A 71 1.83 -7.00 20.35
C PHE A 71 3.35 -7.25 20.42
N TRP A 72 4.08 -7.00 19.34
CA TRP A 72 5.53 -7.11 19.32
C TRP A 72 6.18 -6.14 20.33
N TYR A 73 5.79 -4.86 20.30
CA TYR A 73 6.28 -3.85 21.23
C TYR A 73 6.02 -4.22 22.69
N ARG A 74 4.81 -4.69 23.00
CA ARG A 74 4.45 -5.14 24.36
C ARG A 74 5.30 -6.33 24.82
N ASN A 75 5.55 -7.29 23.93
CA ASN A 75 6.37 -8.46 24.24
C ASN A 75 7.84 -8.07 24.50
N VAL A 76 8.41 -7.22 23.65
CA VAL A 76 9.79 -6.71 23.81
C VAL A 76 9.95 -5.95 25.12
N ARG A 77 8.99 -5.08 25.47
CA ARG A 77 9.02 -4.31 26.73
C ARG A 77 8.91 -5.21 27.97
N ARG A 78 8.11 -6.27 27.93
CA ARG A 78 7.99 -7.25 29.03
C ARG A 78 9.31 -7.99 29.26
N LYS A 79 9.94 -8.50 28.19
CA LYS A 79 11.25 -9.17 28.26
C LYS A 79 12.34 -8.24 28.79
N ARG A 80 12.39 -6.98 28.34
CA ARG A 80 13.35 -5.98 28.84
C ARG A 80 13.17 -5.67 30.32
N ARG A 81 11.93 -5.65 30.84
CA ARG A 81 11.65 -5.41 32.28
C ARG A 81 12.04 -6.61 33.15
N GLN A 82 12.02 -7.83 32.62
CA GLN A 82 12.45 -9.05 33.33
C GLN A 82 13.96 -9.27 33.32
N ALA A 83 14.70 -8.57 32.45
CA ALA A 83 16.15 -8.65 32.32
C ALA A 83 16.90 -7.57 33.14
N ILE A 84 16.17 -6.71 33.85
CA ILE A 84 16.65 -5.77 34.88
C ILE A 84 16.21 -6.35 36.22
#